data_AF-A0A9E7B373-F1
#
_entry.id   AF-A0A9E7B373-F1
#
_cell.length_a   1.000
_cell.length_b   1.000
_cell.length_c   1.000
_cell.angle_alpha   90.00
_cell.angle_beta   90.00
_cell.angle_gamma   90.00
#
_symmetry.space_group_name_H-M   'P 1'
#
loop_
_entity.id
_entity.type
_entity.pdbx_description
1 polymer ?
#
loop_
_entity_poly.entity_id
_entity_poly.type
_entity_poly.pdbx_seq_one_letter_code
_entity_poly.pdbx_strand_id
1 'polypeptide(L)'
;MKKLLSIVLLLMAASVARSQYAPRAGQPGSTAIAQDSSAILSWGISCQVNRGLLDVTQPDSGFASIGEASFAVGKADAYIVSLGDGGSATLTFDPPIVDGPGYDFAVFENGFNINGDSDFLELAFVEVSSNGVDFFRFPAYCALDSSRQQKTYDGAKAEYYHNLAGKYTARYGTPFDLKELDSIAVLDLMSITHVRIVDVIGTVIDSLASRGADGQIINDPWPTLFPQGGFDLDAVGVIHNQHAPNGVSDLTRPTAIYPNPVKKGQSLNWNREAEWFLYSLDGKLMDTGYGTKLETQHMSTGIYLLRLNNSFQKVEIR
;
A
#
# COMPACT_ATOMS: atom_id res chain seq x y z
N MET A 1 -37.94 29.69 -30.78
CA MET A 1 -37.21 28.42 -31.05
C MET A 1 -35.71 28.48 -30.71
N LYS A 2 -34.95 29.54 -31.08
CA LYS A 2 -33.51 29.62 -30.77
C LYS A 2 -33.16 29.72 -29.26
N LYS A 3 -34.00 30.38 -28.44
CA LYS A 3 -33.81 30.46 -26.97
C LYS A 3 -34.15 29.17 -26.22
N LEU A 4 -34.99 28.30 -26.79
CA LEU A 4 -35.36 27.01 -26.18
C LEU A 4 -34.25 25.97 -26.40
N LEU A 5 -33.51 26.08 -27.51
CA LEU A 5 -32.38 25.21 -27.85
C LEU A 5 -31.18 25.42 -26.91
N SER A 6 -30.94 26.66 -26.46
CA SER A 6 -29.83 26.99 -25.55
C SER A 6 -30.05 26.48 -24.12
N ILE A 7 -31.31 26.32 -23.68
CA ILE A 7 -31.64 25.79 -22.35
C ILE A 7 -31.48 24.26 -22.31
N VAL A 8 -31.81 23.58 -23.41
CA VAL A 8 -31.63 22.12 -23.53
C VAL A 8 -30.14 21.74 -23.61
N LEU A 9 -29.29 22.56 -24.23
CA LEU A 9 -27.85 22.30 -24.29
C LEU A 9 -27.13 22.51 -22.95
N LEU A 10 -27.67 23.38 -22.07
CA LEU A 10 -27.11 23.62 -20.74
C LEU A 10 -27.53 22.54 -19.71
N LEU A 11 -28.70 21.92 -19.92
CA LEU A 11 -29.21 20.82 -19.07
C LEU A 11 -28.55 19.47 -19.36
N MET A 12 -27.94 19.26 -20.53
CA MET A 12 -27.14 18.06 -20.81
C MET A 12 -25.70 18.15 -20.29
N ALA A 13 -25.24 19.31 -19.82
CA ALA A 13 -23.92 19.50 -19.24
C ALA A 13 -23.89 19.26 -17.71
N ALA A 14 -25.02 18.93 -17.10
CA ALA A 14 -25.17 18.76 -15.65
C ALA A 14 -25.65 17.35 -15.24
N SER A 15 -25.48 16.34 -16.11
CA SER A 15 -25.35 14.98 -15.59
C SER A 15 -23.99 14.91 -14.90
N VAL A 16 -23.98 15.22 -13.60
CA VAL A 16 -22.88 14.85 -12.72
C VAL A 16 -22.76 13.33 -12.83
N ALA A 17 -21.84 12.87 -13.67
CA ALA A 17 -21.37 11.51 -13.58
C ALA A 17 -20.91 11.34 -12.13
N ARG A 18 -21.51 10.41 -11.39
CA ARG A 18 -20.90 9.95 -10.15
C ARG A 18 -19.50 9.49 -10.54
N SER A 19 -18.48 10.17 -10.06
CA SER A 19 -17.10 9.81 -10.33
C SER A 19 -16.93 8.34 -9.94
N GLN A 20 -16.62 7.49 -10.91
CA GLN A 20 -16.23 6.11 -10.64
C GLN A 20 -14.97 6.11 -9.78
N TYR A 21 -14.86 5.13 -8.89
CA TYR A 21 -13.64 4.95 -8.09
C TYR A 21 -12.48 4.55 -8.99
N ALA A 22 -11.25 4.61 -8.45
CA ALA A 22 -10.05 4.35 -9.23
C ALA A 22 -10.14 3.01 -10.01
N PRO A 23 -9.83 3.01 -11.32
CA PRO A 23 -9.93 1.83 -12.17
C PRO A 23 -8.83 0.82 -11.84
N ARG A 24 -8.96 -0.36 -12.44
CA ARG A 24 -8.00 -1.48 -12.29
C ARG A 24 -6.57 -1.07 -12.65
N ALA A 25 -5.60 -1.82 -12.15
CA ALA A 25 -4.18 -1.60 -12.42
C ALA A 25 -3.89 -1.47 -13.93
N GLY A 26 -2.99 -0.56 -14.29
CA GLY A 26 -2.61 -0.30 -15.69
C GLY A 26 -3.55 0.63 -16.48
N GLN A 27 -4.71 1.00 -15.93
CA GLN A 27 -5.59 2.00 -16.53
C GLN A 27 -5.27 3.43 -16.06
N PRO A 28 -5.46 4.46 -16.91
CA PRO A 28 -5.31 5.86 -16.50
C PRO A 28 -6.17 6.20 -15.28
N GLY A 29 -5.55 6.79 -14.25
CA GLY A 29 -6.23 7.14 -13.00
C GLY A 29 -6.30 6.02 -11.96
N SER A 30 -5.74 4.84 -12.26
CA SER A 30 -5.60 3.77 -11.25
C SER A 30 -4.71 4.22 -10.09
N THR A 31 -5.07 3.78 -8.88
CA THR A 31 -4.30 4.03 -7.65
C THR A 31 -3.60 2.77 -7.16
N ALA A 32 -3.66 1.67 -7.92
CA ALA A 32 -3.02 0.40 -7.59
C ALA A 32 -1.52 0.54 -7.30
N ILE A 33 -1.05 -0.03 -6.19
CA ILE A 33 0.37 0.00 -5.82
C ILE A 33 1.01 -1.35 -6.17
N ALA A 34 1.99 -1.35 -7.06
CA ALA A 34 2.72 -2.57 -7.39
C ALA A 34 3.49 -3.10 -6.16
N GLN A 35 3.51 -4.43 -5.97
CA GLN A 35 4.19 -5.08 -4.84
C GLN A 35 5.72 -4.83 -4.76
N ASP A 36 6.33 -4.42 -5.87
CA ASP A 36 7.74 -4.05 -5.98
C ASP A 36 7.95 -2.53 -6.09
N SER A 37 6.90 -1.74 -5.83
CA SER A 37 6.99 -0.29 -5.77
C SER A 37 8.02 0.15 -4.72
N SER A 38 8.90 1.07 -5.11
CA SER A 38 9.86 1.70 -4.20
C SER A 38 9.19 2.58 -3.15
N ALA A 39 7.88 2.84 -3.26
CA ALA A 39 7.12 3.53 -2.23
C ALA A 39 6.91 2.67 -0.97
N ILE A 40 6.99 1.34 -1.08
CA ILE A 40 6.82 0.45 0.07
C ILE A 40 8.15 0.36 0.84
N LEU A 41 8.13 0.84 2.08
CA LEU A 41 9.29 0.92 2.98
C LEU A 41 9.47 -0.32 3.85
N SER A 42 8.36 -0.91 4.28
CA SER A 42 8.33 -2.08 5.16
C SER A 42 7.04 -2.87 4.96
N TRP A 43 6.91 -3.97 5.67
CA TRP A 43 5.78 -4.89 5.57
C TRP A 43 5.30 -5.30 6.97
N GLY A 44 4.11 -5.89 7.08
CA GLY A 44 3.63 -6.47 8.33
C GLY A 44 4.62 -7.50 8.89
N ILE A 45 4.84 -7.48 10.21
CA ILE A 45 5.87 -8.29 10.89
C ILE A 45 5.32 -9.47 11.69
N SER A 46 4.03 -9.45 12.00
CA SER A 46 3.30 -10.58 12.57
C SER A 46 1.85 -10.53 12.13
N CYS A 47 1.16 -11.66 12.20
CA CYS A 47 -0.24 -11.78 11.85
C CYS A 47 -0.95 -12.78 12.77
N GLN A 48 -2.16 -12.43 13.20
CA GLN A 48 -3.09 -13.33 13.88
C GLN A 48 -4.34 -13.49 13.02
N VAL A 49 -4.73 -14.74 12.74
CA VAL A 49 -5.91 -15.05 11.92
C VAL A 49 -7.01 -15.67 12.78
N ASN A 50 -8.24 -15.21 12.54
CA ASN A 50 -9.47 -15.81 13.04
C ASN A 50 -10.34 -16.19 11.83
N ARG A 51 -10.42 -17.49 11.51
CA ARG A 51 -11.08 -17.97 10.29
C ARG A 51 -12.60 -17.86 10.39
N GLY A 52 -13.21 -17.42 9.30
CA GLY A 52 -14.64 -17.47 9.03
C GLY A 52 -15.07 -18.82 8.46
N LEU A 53 -16.39 -18.99 8.35
CA LEU A 53 -17.00 -20.21 7.80
C LEU A 53 -16.73 -20.32 6.29
N LEU A 54 -16.88 -21.53 5.74
CA LEU A 54 -16.96 -21.68 4.28
C LEU A 54 -18.27 -21.13 3.71
N ASP A 55 -19.34 -21.16 4.49
CA ASP A 55 -20.64 -20.59 4.15
C ASP A 55 -21.36 -20.15 5.43
N VAL A 56 -21.58 -18.84 5.57
CA VAL A 56 -22.25 -18.24 6.74
C VAL A 56 -23.69 -18.74 6.94
N THR A 57 -24.32 -19.30 5.91
CA THR A 57 -25.68 -19.89 6.00
C THR A 57 -25.66 -21.33 6.52
N GLN A 58 -24.49 -21.97 6.59
CA GLN A 58 -24.31 -23.37 6.98
C GLN A 58 -23.30 -23.47 8.14
N PRO A 59 -23.73 -23.46 9.41
CA PRO A 59 -22.82 -23.51 10.56
C PRO A 59 -21.91 -24.75 10.63
N ASP A 60 -22.27 -25.83 9.93
CA ASP A 60 -21.52 -27.07 9.82
C ASP A 60 -20.60 -27.14 8.58
N SER A 61 -20.50 -26.06 7.79
CA SER A 61 -19.63 -25.98 6.61
C SER A 61 -18.14 -26.12 6.92
N GLY A 62 -17.76 -26.00 8.20
CA GLY A 62 -16.37 -25.83 8.61
C GLY A 62 -15.86 -24.43 8.26
N PHE A 63 -14.53 -24.26 8.34
CA PHE A 63 -13.85 -22.97 8.19
C PHE A 63 -12.94 -22.96 6.96
N ALA A 64 -12.65 -21.76 6.45
CA ALA A 64 -11.56 -21.59 5.50
C ALA A 64 -10.24 -22.11 6.11
N SER A 65 -9.41 -22.73 5.27
CA SER A 65 -8.27 -23.52 5.75
C SER A 65 -7.01 -23.43 4.90
N ILE A 66 -7.02 -22.67 3.79
CA ILE A 66 -5.79 -22.45 3.00
C ILE A 66 -4.88 -21.43 3.67
N GLY A 67 -3.59 -21.74 3.65
CA GLY A 67 -2.51 -20.92 4.18
C GLY A 67 -2.38 -20.95 5.70
N GLU A 68 -1.42 -20.19 6.20
CA GLU A 68 -1.19 -19.96 7.61
C GLU A 68 -0.85 -18.47 7.85
N ALA A 69 -0.98 -18.00 9.09
CA ALA A 69 -0.82 -16.58 9.41
C ALA A 69 0.55 -16.01 8.99
N SER A 70 1.60 -16.84 9.01
CA SER A 70 2.95 -16.50 8.57
C SER A 70 3.04 -16.12 7.09
N PHE A 71 2.10 -16.56 6.25
CA PHE A 71 2.11 -16.21 4.82
C PHE A 71 1.73 -14.75 4.58
N ALA A 72 0.97 -14.13 5.49
CA ALA A 72 0.63 -12.71 5.41
C ALA A 72 1.76 -11.74 5.86
N VAL A 73 2.91 -12.29 6.28
CA VAL A 73 4.02 -11.53 6.87
C VAL A 73 5.12 -11.32 5.84
N GLY A 74 5.66 -10.11 5.80
CA GLY A 74 6.71 -9.76 4.84
C GLY A 74 6.16 -9.35 3.48
N LYS A 75 7.02 -9.44 2.47
CA LYS A 75 6.72 -8.95 1.13
C LYS A 75 5.71 -9.86 0.44
N ALA A 76 4.70 -9.24 -0.19
CA ALA A 76 3.76 -9.92 -1.07
C ALA A 76 4.50 -10.81 -2.09
N ASP A 77 4.17 -12.09 -2.09
CA ASP A 77 4.85 -13.13 -2.87
C ASP A 77 3.88 -14.20 -3.41
N ALA A 78 2.57 -13.93 -3.29
CA ALA A 78 1.46 -14.80 -3.66
C ALA A 78 1.25 -16.04 -2.79
N TYR A 79 1.93 -16.17 -1.65
CA TYR A 79 1.46 -17.07 -0.59
C TYR A 79 0.34 -16.37 0.19
N ILE A 80 -0.83 -17.01 0.26
CA ILE A 80 -2.03 -16.37 0.83
C ILE A 80 -2.56 -17.09 2.06
N VAL A 81 -3.40 -16.39 2.82
CA VAL A 81 -4.18 -16.92 3.93
C VAL A 81 -5.66 -16.53 3.78
N SER A 82 -6.52 -17.51 3.46
CA SER A 82 -7.95 -17.32 3.14
C SER A 82 -8.88 -17.09 4.34
N LEU A 83 -9.53 -15.95 4.45
CA LEU A 83 -10.22 -15.61 5.69
C LEU A 83 -11.53 -16.40 5.90
N GLY A 84 -12.26 -16.76 4.86
CA GLY A 84 -13.62 -17.31 4.95
C GLY A 84 -14.66 -16.27 5.35
N ASP A 85 -15.94 -16.60 5.21
CA ASP A 85 -17.07 -15.70 5.44
C ASP A 85 -16.99 -15.03 6.82
N GLY A 86 -16.69 -13.73 6.83
CA GLY A 86 -16.58 -12.89 8.04
C GLY A 86 -15.33 -13.14 8.88
N GLY A 87 -14.35 -13.89 8.35
CA GLY A 87 -13.04 -14.08 8.96
C GLY A 87 -12.22 -12.80 9.03
N SER A 88 -11.14 -12.83 9.81
CA SER A 88 -10.26 -11.67 9.97
C SER A 88 -8.79 -12.05 10.17
N ALA A 89 -7.92 -11.12 9.78
CA ALA A 89 -6.48 -11.17 10.05
C ALA A 89 -6.04 -9.83 10.63
N THR A 90 -5.34 -9.85 11.77
CA THR A 90 -4.75 -8.65 12.38
C THR A 90 -3.24 -8.73 12.25
N LEU A 91 -2.66 -7.79 11.50
CA LEU A 91 -1.22 -7.64 11.35
C LEU A 91 -0.67 -6.57 12.27
N THR A 92 0.58 -6.74 12.69
CA THR A 92 1.32 -5.74 13.49
C THR A 92 2.49 -5.14 12.72
N PHE A 93 2.89 -3.92 13.09
CA PHE A 93 3.93 -3.16 12.43
C PHE A 93 4.91 -2.56 13.45
N ASP A 94 6.21 -2.73 13.18
CA ASP A 94 7.30 -2.05 13.88
C ASP A 94 8.39 -1.71 12.84
N PRO A 95 8.62 -0.42 12.52
CA PRO A 95 7.98 0.78 13.08
C PRO A 95 6.47 0.86 12.82
N PRO A 96 5.71 1.61 13.66
CA PRO A 96 4.33 1.95 13.39
C PRO A 96 4.15 2.69 12.06
N ILE A 97 3.01 2.46 11.41
CA ILE A 97 2.54 3.21 10.23
C ILE A 97 2.15 4.62 10.70
N VAL A 98 2.44 5.63 9.88
CA VAL A 98 2.10 7.03 10.18
C VAL A 98 1.31 7.65 9.04
N ASP A 99 0.43 8.59 9.35
CA ASP A 99 -0.19 9.48 8.37
C ASP A 99 0.86 10.38 7.72
N GLY A 100 0.96 10.29 6.41
CA GLY A 100 1.86 11.06 5.56
C GLY A 100 1.14 11.61 4.31
N PRO A 101 1.89 12.24 3.39
CA PRO A 101 1.27 12.76 2.17
C PRO A 101 0.73 11.64 1.26
N GLY A 102 -0.59 11.49 1.22
CA GLY A 102 -1.27 10.51 0.36
C GLY A 102 -1.41 9.15 1.07
N TYR A 103 -1.34 8.07 0.31
CA TYR A 103 -1.54 6.73 0.88
C TYR A 103 -0.39 6.29 1.80
N ASP A 104 -0.73 5.63 2.90
CA ASP A 104 0.22 5.26 3.96
C ASP A 104 0.52 3.76 4.01
N PHE A 105 -0.36 2.94 3.47
CA PHE A 105 -0.14 1.50 3.31
C PHE A 105 -1.03 0.93 2.20
N ALA A 106 -0.75 -0.30 1.78
CA ALA A 106 -1.54 -1.03 0.80
C ALA A 106 -1.74 -2.50 1.20
N VAL A 107 -2.93 -3.03 0.94
CA VAL A 107 -3.30 -4.43 1.23
C VAL A 107 -3.31 -5.23 -0.07
N PHE A 108 -2.63 -6.37 -0.06
CA PHE A 108 -2.42 -7.26 -1.21
C PHE A 108 -3.28 -8.52 -1.08
N GLU A 109 -3.82 -8.94 -2.21
CA GLU A 109 -4.74 -10.08 -2.39
C GLU A 109 -4.36 -10.79 -3.72
N ASN A 110 -4.96 -11.94 -4.04
CA ASN A 110 -4.57 -12.78 -5.18
C ASN A 110 -5.54 -12.79 -6.38
N GLY A 111 -6.36 -11.76 -6.54
CA GLY A 111 -7.36 -11.66 -7.59
C GLY A 111 -6.75 -11.76 -8.98
N PHE A 112 -7.55 -12.13 -9.98
CA PHE A 112 -7.04 -12.41 -11.33
C PHE A 112 -8.04 -12.00 -12.41
N ASN A 113 -7.52 -11.72 -13.60
CA ASN A 113 -8.39 -11.38 -14.72
C ASN A 113 -9.19 -12.62 -15.17
N ILE A 114 -10.52 -12.49 -15.24
CA ILE A 114 -11.38 -13.57 -15.75
C ILE A 114 -11.82 -13.29 -17.19
N ASN A 115 -12.24 -12.08 -17.51
CA ASN A 115 -12.82 -11.77 -18.83
C ASN A 115 -12.44 -10.36 -19.30
N GLY A 116 -11.27 -10.19 -19.91
CA GLY A 116 -10.88 -8.94 -20.58
C GLY A 116 -10.88 -7.74 -19.62
N ASP A 117 -12.04 -7.07 -19.50
CA ASP A 117 -12.29 -5.88 -18.69
C ASP A 117 -12.88 -6.15 -17.29
N SER A 118 -13.01 -7.41 -16.86
CA SER A 118 -13.44 -7.76 -15.49
C SER A 118 -12.49 -8.74 -14.80
N ASP A 119 -12.36 -8.56 -13.49
CA ASP A 119 -11.45 -9.31 -12.62
C ASP A 119 -12.26 -10.11 -11.58
N PHE A 120 -11.74 -11.28 -11.20
CA PHE A 120 -12.14 -11.93 -9.95
C PHE A 120 -11.52 -11.16 -8.80
N LEU A 121 -12.37 -10.66 -7.92
CA LEU A 121 -11.98 -9.84 -6.78
C LEU A 121 -12.71 -10.43 -5.58
N GLU A 122 -11.98 -10.65 -4.49
CA GLU A 122 -12.52 -10.97 -3.19
C GLU A 122 -12.19 -9.81 -2.26
N LEU A 123 -13.18 -9.31 -1.53
CA LEU A 123 -13.08 -8.00 -0.88
C LEU A 123 -13.00 -8.12 0.63
N ALA A 124 -12.29 -7.17 1.24
CA ALA A 124 -12.23 -7.05 2.69
C ALA A 124 -12.34 -5.61 3.16
N PHE A 125 -12.96 -5.42 4.32
CA PHE A 125 -12.85 -4.20 5.09
C PHE A 125 -11.46 -4.08 5.70
N VAL A 126 -11.01 -2.83 5.87
CA VAL A 126 -9.76 -2.50 6.53
C VAL A 126 -10.04 -1.66 7.75
N GLU A 127 -9.44 -2.05 8.87
CA GLU A 127 -9.49 -1.35 10.14
C GLU A 127 -8.07 -1.11 10.66
N VAL A 128 -7.86 -0.03 11.40
CA VAL A 128 -6.56 0.32 12.00
C VAL A 128 -6.68 0.55 13.49
N SER A 129 -5.59 0.33 14.21
CA SER A 129 -5.50 0.58 15.65
C SER A 129 -4.12 1.11 16.03
N SER A 130 -4.11 2.07 16.96
CA SER A 130 -2.89 2.55 17.61
C SER A 130 -2.51 1.75 18.85
N ASN A 131 -3.46 1.03 19.46
CA ASN A 131 -3.29 0.36 20.76
C ASN A 131 -3.54 -1.17 20.72
N GLY A 132 -3.95 -1.72 19.58
CA GLY A 132 -4.25 -3.15 19.41
C GLY A 132 -5.57 -3.62 20.04
N VAL A 133 -6.38 -2.69 20.56
CA VAL A 133 -7.66 -2.98 21.23
C VAL A 133 -8.81 -2.30 20.49
N ASP A 134 -8.71 -1.00 20.26
CA ASP A 134 -9.73 -0.20 19.59
C ASP A 134 -9.41 -0.13 18.09
N PHE A 135 -10.31 -0.66 17.26
CA PHE A 135 -10.15 -0.70 15.81
C PHE A 135 -11.15 0.23 15.13
N PHE A 136 -10.66 0.99 14.16
CA PHE A 136 -11.45 1.96 13.41
C PHE A 136 -11.40 1.63 11.93
N ARG A 137 -12.59 1.47 11.34
CA ARG A 137 -12.77 1.01 9.96
C ARG A 137 -12.74 2.18 8.98
N PHE A 138 -12.07 2.00 7.85
CA PHE A 138 -12.17 2.91 6.72
C PHE A 138 -13.60 2.92 6.16
N PRO A 139 -14.17 4.09 5.82
CA PRO A 139 -15.50 4.14 5.23
C PRO A 139 -15.46 3.51 3.82
N ALA A 140 -16.01 2.30 3.71
CA ALA A 140 -16.03 1.52 2.48
C ALA A 140 -17.34 1.70 1.71
N TYR A 141 -17.28 1.67 0.38
CA TYR A 141 -18.44 1.86 -0.49
C TYR A 141 -18.43 0.89 -1.66
N CYS A 142 -19.62 0.43 -2.04
CA CYS A 142 -19.86 -0.47 -3.16
C CYS A 142 -20.93 0.11 -4.08
N ALA A 143 -20.61 0.24 -5.36
CA ALA A 143 -21.52 0.67 -6.42
C ALA A 143 -22.02 -0.50 -7.29
N LEU A 144 -21.58 -1.73 -7.02
CA LEU A 144 -22.07 -2.91 -7.71
C LEU A 144 -23.53 -3.17 -7.31
N ASP A 145 -24.36 -3.50 -8.29
CA ASP A 145 -25.77 -3.83 -8.06
C ASP A 145 -25.91 -5.06 -7.16
N SER A 146 -26.83 -4.99 -6.19
CA SER A 146 -27.12 -6.06 -5.23
C SER A 146 -28.50 -6.70 -5.45
N SER A 147 -29.16 -6.44 -6.57
CA SER A 147 -30.44 -7.08 -6.91
C SER A 147 -30.30 -8.57 -7.28
N ARG A 148 -29.06 -8.99 -7.58
CA ARG A 148 -28.69 -10.37 -7.91
C ARG A 148 -27.37 -10.71 -7.22
N GLN A 149 -27.29 -11.93 -6.67
CA GLN A 149 -26.05 -12.44 -6.09
C GLN A 149 -24.92 -12.49 -7.12
N GLN A 150 -23.76 -11.93 -6.77
CA GLN A 150 -22.49 -12.18 -7.46
C GLN A 150 -22.05 -13.61 -7.14
N LYS A 151 -22.01 -14.50 -8.12
CA LYS A 151 -21.62 -15.90 -7.90
C LYS A 151 -20.11 -16.04 -7.83
N THR A 152 -19.66 -17.19 -7.32
CA THR A 152 -18.27 -17.62 -7.45
C THR A 152 -17.79 -17.45 -8.90
N TYR A 153 -16.65 -16.78 -9.09
CA TYR A 153 -16.04 -16.47 -10.38
C TYR A 153 -16.79 -15.49 -11.29
N ASP A 154 -17.87 -14.86 -10.83
CA ASP A 154 -18.41 -13.71 -11.55
C ASP A 154 -17.42 -12.55 -11.44
N GLY A 155 -17.00 -12.00 -12.58
CA GLY A 155 -16.05 -10.89 -12.62
C GLY A 155 -16.71 -9.56 -12.23
N ALA A 156 -15.94 -8.70 -11.57
CA ALA A 156 -16.33 -7.35 -11.22
C ALA A 156 -15.29 -6.32 -11.73
N LYS A 157 -15.67 -5.05 -11.64
CA LYS A 157 -14.84 -3.91 -12.06
C LYS A 157 -14.37 -3.15 -10.84
N ALA A 158 -13.06 -2.87 -10.77
CA ALA A 158 -12.45 -2.16 -9.64
C ALA A 158 -13.09 -0.80 -9.35
N GLU A 159 -13.65 -0.14 -10.37
CA GLU A 159 -14.33 1.14 -10.30
C GLU A 159 -15.61 1.13 -9.44
N TYR A 160 -16.11 -0.05 -9.09
CA TYR A 160 -17.28 -0.20 -8.21
C TYR A 160 -16.94 -0.14 -6.73
N TYR A 161 -15.66 -0.21 -6.36
CA TYR A 161 -15.26 -0.39 -4.96
C TYR A 161 -14.33 0.74 -4.49
N HIS A 162 -14.58 1.22 -3.26
CA HIS A 162 -13.76 2.21 -2.56
C HIS A 162 -13.51 1.76 -1.13
N ASN A 163 -12.26 1.90 -0.68
CA ASN A 163 -11.79 1.50 0.65
C ASN A 163 -12.13 0.04 1.02
N LEU A 164 -12.14 -0.83 0.01
CA LEU A 164 -12.20 -2.27 0.15
C LEU A 164 -10.89 -2.84 -0.38
N ALA A 165 -10.17 -3.59 0.44
CA ALA A 165 -9.01 -4.35 0.00
C ALA A 165 -9.45 -5.39 -1.05
N GLY A 166 -8.50 -5.86 -1.87
CA GLY A 166 -8.78 -6.86 -2.92
C GLY A 166 -9.45 -6.31 -4.18
N LYS A 167 -9.60 -4.99 -4.32
CA LYS A 167 -10.13 -4.41 -5.58
C LYS A 167 -9.16 -4.47 -6.77
N TYR A 168 -7.93 -4.96 -6.58
CA TYR A 168 -6.91 -5.09 -7.61
C TYR A 168 -6.37 -6.51 -7.66
N THR A 169 -6.05 -6.97 -8.87
CA THR A 169 -5.49 -8.31 -9.08
C THR A 169 -4.13 -8.47 -8.42
N ALA A 170 -3.74 -9.74 -8.22
CA ALA A 170 -2.45 -10.18 -7.72
C ALA A 170 -1.28 -9.29 -8.18
N ARG A 171 -0.34 -9.06 -7.23
CA ARG A 171 0.81 -8.15 -7.34
C ARG A 171 0.50 -6.66 -7.24
N TYR A 172 -0.77 -6.29 -7.12
CA TYR A 172 -1.16 -4.90 -6.88
C TYR A 172 -1.97 -4.78 -5.59
N GLY A 173 -1.49 -3.92 -4.70
CA GLY A 173 -2.15 -3.62 -3.44
C GLY A 173 -3.18 -2.49 -3.59
N THR A 174 -4.25 -2.59 -2.82
CA THR A 174 -5.21 -1.49 -2.64
C THR A 174 -4.68 -0.53 -1.60
N PRO A 175 -4.44 0.75 -1.93
CA PRO A 175 -3.87 1.68 -0.99
C PRO A 175 -4.92 2.34 -0.07
N PHE A 176 -4.50 2.75 1.12
CA PHE A 176 -5.31 3.40 2.15
C PHE A 176 -4.60 4.64 2.71
N ASP A 177 -5.33 5.74 2.89
CA ASP A 177 -4.84 7.04 3.39
C ASP A 177 -5.41 7.27 4.81
N LEU A 178 -4.55 7.18 5.83
CA LEU A 178 -4.92 7.28 7.25
C LEU A 178 -5.60 8.61 7.57
N LYS A 179 -5.34 9.66 6.78
CA LYS A 179 -5.98 10.97 6.93
C LYS A 179 -7.50 10.89 6.82
N GLU A 180 -8.05 9.90 6.13
CA GLU A 180 -9.50 9.67 6.08
C GLU A 180 -10.13 9.40 7.46
N LEU A 181 -9.31 9.07 8.47
CA LEU A 181 -9.70 8.78 9.84
C LEU A 181 -9.31 9.89 10.84
N ASP A 182 -8.88 11.08 10.37
CA ASP A 182 -8.37 12.18 11.20
C ASP A 182 -9.41 12.75 12.20
N SER A 183 -10.70 12.54 11.92
CA SER A 183 -11.80 12.95 12.79
C SER A 183 -11.93 12.10 14.06
N ILE A 184 -11.21 10.97 14.17
CA ILE A 184 -11.28 10.04 15.30
C ILE A 184 -10.27 10.43 16.37
N ALA A 185 -10.70 11.25 17.33
CA ALA A 185 -9.81 11.85 18.34
C ALA A 185 -9.00 10.87 19.21
N VAL A 186 -9.43 9.61 19.35
CA VAL A 186 -8.73 8.59 20.14
C VAL A 186 -7.75 7.75 19.33
N LEU A 187 -7.76 7.89 18.00
CA LEU A 187 -6.88 7.17 17.09
C LEU A 187 -5.63 8.00 16.82
N ASP A 188 -4.46 7.49 17.23
CA ASP A 188 -3.18 8.14 16.95
C ASP A 188 -2.69 7.73 15.57
N LEU A 189 -2.99 8.55 14.56
CA LEU A 189 -2.57 8.33 13.17
C LEU A 189 -1.05 8.41 12.99
N MET A 190 -0.30 8.93 13.96
CA MET A 190 1.17 8.94 13.93
C MET A 190 1.78 7.71 14.60
N SER A 191 0.96 6.74 15.03
CA SER A 191 1.41 5.53 15.70
C SER A 191 0.45 4.36 15.48
N ILE A 192 0.09 4.09 14.22
CA ILE A 192 -0.74 2.93 13.87
C ILE A 192 0.10 1.66 13.95
N THR A 193 -0.19 0.83 14.94
CA THR A 193 0.56 -0.38 15.25
C THR A 193 -0.09 -1.64 14.69
N HIS A 194 -1.38 -1.58 14.36
CA HIS A 194 -2.14 -2.72 13.85
C HIS A 194 -3.01 -2.33 12.66
N VAL A 195 -3.12 -3.26 11.71
CA VAL A 195 -4.10 -3.25 10.62
C VAL A 195 -4.88 -4.55 10.71
N ARG A 196 -6.21 -4.47 10.77
CA ARG A 196 -7.10 -5.63 10.70
C ARG A 196 -7.81 -5.66 9.36
N ILE A 197 -7.73 -6.80 8.71
CA ILE A 197 -8.45 -7.14 7.49
C ILE A 197 -9.62 -8.01 7.90
N VAL A 198 -10.83 -7.65 7.45
CA VAL A 198 -12.07 -8.38 7.76
C VAL A 198 -12.75 -8.73 6.45
N ASP A 199 -12.94 -10.01 6.20
CA ASP A 199 -13.64 -10.52 5.03
C ASP A 199 -15.03 -9.88 4.84
N VAL A 200 -15.38 -9.58 3.59
CA VAL A 200 -16.73 -9.19 3.22
C VAL A 200 -17.56 -10.45 3.00
N ILE A 201 -18.57 -10.65 3.84
CA ILE A 201 -19.60 -11.65 3.58
C ILE A 201 -20.42 -11.19 2.35
N GLY A 202 -20.10 -11.74 1.18
CA GLY A 202 -20.61 -11.32 -0.14
C GLY A 202 -22.08 -11.62 -0.44
N THR A 203 -22.81 -12.23 0.50
CA THR A 203 -24.21 -12.59 0.29
C THR A 203 -25.13 -11.37 0.15
N VAL A 204 -26.15 -11.46 -0.70
CA VAL A 204 -27.25 -10.48 -0.77
C VAL A 204 -28.40 -10.79 0.20
N ILE A 205 -28.27 -11.82 1.05
CA ILE A 205 -29.23 -12.12 2.11
C ILE A 205 -29.13 -11.01 3.18
N ASP A 206 -30.16 -10.18 3.27
CA ASP A 206 -30.18 -8.93 4.04
C ASP A 206 -29.67 -9.03 5.48
N SER A 207 -29.97 -10.13 6.17
CA SER A 207 -29.59 -10.39 7.57
C SER A 207 -28.15 -10.86 7.77
N LEU A 208 -27.45 -11.23 6.70
CA LEU A 208 -26.09 -11.77 6.72
C LEU A 208 -25.11 -10.92 5.90
N ALA A 209 -25.64 -10.08 5.00
CA ALA A 209 -24.88 -9.25 4.09
C ALA A 209 -23.97 -8.25 4.82
N SER A 210 -22.72 -8.18 4.37
CA SER A 210 -21.82 -7.08 4.71
C SER A 210 -22.27 -5.78 4.04
N ARG A 211 -22.12 -4.65 4.73
CA ARG A 211 -22.57 -3.33 4.26
C ARG A 211 -21.48 -2.27 4.31
N GLY A 212 -21.50 -1.39 3.32
CA GLY A 212 -20.67 -0.18 3.28
C GLY A 212 -21.12 0.89 4.28
N ALA A 213 -20.37 1.98 4.35
CA ALA A 213 -20.62 3.12 5.23
C ALA A 213 -21.95 3.84 4.94
N ASP A 214 -22.49 3.67 3.73
CA ASP A 214 -23.79 4.19 3.30
C ASP A 214 -24.95 3.18 3.49
N GLY A 215 -24.68 2.02 4.09
CA GLY A 215 -25.65 0.96 4.34
C GLY A 215 -25.97 0.06 3.12
N GLN A 216 -25.33 0.30 1.97
CA GLN A 216 -25.49 -0.55 0.80
C GLN A 216 -24.79 -1.90 1.00
N ILE A 217 -25.41 -2.97 0.49
CA ILE A 217 -24.81 -4.32 0.49
C ILE A 217 -23.55 -4.32 -0.37
N ILE A 218 -22.49 -4.96 0.12
CA ILE A 218 -21.29 -5.24 -0.65
C ILE A 218 -21.44 -6.64 -1.24
N ASN A 219 -21.89 -6.70 -2.50
CA ASN A 219 -22.17 -7.93 -3.24
C ASN A 219 -20.88 -8.54 -3.81
N ASP A 220 -20.10 -9.17 -2.93
CA ASP A 220 -18.87 -9.88 -3.25
C ASP A 220 -19.16 -11.31 -3.75
N PRO A 221 -18.26 -12.00 -4.49
CA PRO A 221 -18.50 -13.37 -4.94
C PRO A 221 -18.87 -14.31 -3.79
N TRP A 222 -20.07 -14.90 -3.86
CA TRP A 222 -20.58 -15.80 -2.83
C TRP A 222 -21.60 -16.80 -3.42
N PRO A 223 -21.69 -18.05 -2.93
CA PRO A 223 -20.87 -18.63 -1.86
C PRO A 223 -19.48 -19.07 -2.33
N THR A 224 -18.51 -19.05 -1.42
CA THR A 224 -17.15 -19.58 -1.63
C THR A 224 -16.95 -20.87 -0.85
N LEU A 225 -17.75 -21.90 -1.18
CA LEU A 225 -17.82 -23.18 -0.45
C LEU A 225 -16.61 -24.10 -0.74
N PHE A 226 -15.39 -23.61 -0.48
CA PHE A 226 -14.13 -24.34 -0.66
C PHE A 226 -13.07 -23.81 0.31
N PRO A 227 -12.04 -24.61 0.66
CA PRO A 227 -10.99 -24.24 1.63
C PRO A 227 -10.34 -22.86 1.44
N GLN A 228 -10.25 -22.40 0.19
CA GLN A 228 -9.73 -21.10 -0.22
C GLN A 228 -10.87 -20.07 -0.36
N GLY A 229 -11.77 -20.01 0.62
CA GLY A 229 -12.95 -19.15 0.54
C GLY A 229 -12.74 -17.80 1.22
N GLY A 230 -13.48 -16.80 0.76
CA GLY A 230 -13.37 -15.41 1.22
C GLY A 230 -12.03 -14.76 0.85
N PHE A 231 -11.74 -13.64 1.48
CA PHE A 231 -10.57 -12.83 1.19
C PHE A 231 -9.25 -13.59 1.35
N ASP A 232 -8.42 -13.59 0.31
CA ASP A 232 -7.10 -14.23 0.27
C ASP A 232 -5.98 -13.22 0.57
N LEU A 233 -5.67 -13.01 1.85
CA LEU A 233 -4.64 -12.05 2.25
C LEU A 233 -3.23 -12.53 1.85
N ASP A 234 -2.53 -11.74 1.04
CA ASP A 234 -1.11 -11.94 0.66
C ASP A 234 -0.19 -11.13 1.58
N ALA A 235 -0.39 -9.81 1.70
CA ALA A 235 0.44 -8.98 2.58
C ALA A 235 -0.18 -7.60 2.87
N VAL A 236 0.45 -6.87 3.79
CA VAL A 236 0.25 -5.41 3.96
C VAL A 236 1.59 -4.71 3.84
N GLY A 237 1.74 -3.86 2.82
CA GLY A 237 2.92 -3.05 2.56
C GLY A 237 2.76 -1.63 3.10
N VAL A 238 3.77 -1.12 3.79
CA VAL A 238 3.76 0.20 4.45
C VAL A 238 4.48 1.23 3.59
N ILE A 239 3.85 2.37 3.34
CA ILE A 239 4.35 3.48 2.53
C ILE A 239 4.95 4.58 3.42
N HIS A 240 4.29 4.87 4.56
CA HIS A 240 4.78 5.81 5.56
C HIS A 240 4.87 5.13 6.93
N ASN A 241 6.04 5.21 7.57
CA ASN A 241 6.24 4.70 8.92
C ASN A 241 7.11 5.67 9.75
N GLN A 242 7.17 5.47 11.07
CA GLN A 242 7.93 6.35 11.97
C GLN A 242 9.44 6.40 11.68
N HIS A 243 9.99 5.41 10.96
CA HIS A 243 11.39 5.40 10.53
C HIS A 243 11.59 5.92 9.10
N ALA A 244 10.53 6.32 8.40
CA ALA A 244 10.63 6.87 7.07
C ALA A 244 11.35 8.23 7.19
N PRO A 245 12.55 8.39 6.61
CA PRO A 245 13.06 9.72 6.36
C PRO A 245 12.15 10.30 5.28
N ASN A 246 11.10 11.01 5.71
CA ASN A 246 10.34 11.89 4.84
C ASN A 246 11.32 12.93 4.30
N GLY A 247 11.77 12.69 3.07
CA GLY A 247 12.77 13.47 2.38
C GLY A 247 14.19 12.92 2.55
N VAL A 248 15.02 13.16 1.55
CA VAL A 248 16.43 13.47 1.81
C VAL A 248 16.38 14.56 2.87
N SER A 249 16.52 14.20 4.15
CA SER A 249 16.95 15.16 5.13
C SER A 249 18.26 15.66 4.55
N ASP A 250 18.28 16.91 4.07
CA ASP A 250 19.53 17.65 4.00
C ASP A 250 20.14 17.43 5.37
N LEU A 251 21.09 16.50 5.44
CA LEU A 251 21.78 16.16 6.68
C LEU A 251 22.15 17.51 7.25
N THR A 252 21.57 17.87 8.39
CA THR A 252 21.78 19.16 9.01
C THR A 252 23.29 19.32 9.15
N ARG A 253 23.85 20.13 8.23
CA ARG A 253 25.27 20.26 7.88
C ARG A 253 25.92 18.94 7.43
N PRO A 254 25.97 18.62 6.13
CA PRO A 254 27.02 17.74 5.61
C PRO A 254 28.37 18.15 6.20
N THR A 255 29.19 17.19 6.65
CA THR A 255 30.59 17.45 6.99
C THR A 255 31.19 18.21 5.82
N ALA A 256 31.53 19.49 6.02
CA ALA A 256 31.95 20.34 4.93
C ALA A 256 33.19 19.74 4.28
N ILE A 257 33.04 19.32 3.03
CA ILE A 257 34.15 18.91 2.18
C ILE A 257 34.60 20.11 1.35
N TYR A 258 35.90 20.38 1.31
CA TYR A 258 36.43 21.55 0.61
C TYR A 258 37.87 21.34 0.10
N PRO A 259 38.23 21.93 -1.05
CA PRO A 259 37.32 22.58 -2.00
C PRO A 259 36.47 21.55 -2.74
N ASN A 260 35.19 21.83 -2.98
CA ASN A 260 34.34 21.00 -3.83
C ASN A 260 33.53 21.92 -4.76
N PRO A 261 33.83 21.99 -6.06
CA PRO A 261 34.72 21.12 -6.83
C PRO A 261 36.21 21.22 -6.46
N VAL A 262 36.94 20.11 -6.54
CA VAL A 262 38.40 20.02 -6.34
C VAL A 262 39.10 19.88 -7.69
N LYS A 263 40.25 20.52 -7.88
CA LYS A 263 41.06 20.29 -9.08
C LYS A 263 41.80 18.97 -8.96
N LYS A 264 41.88 18.20 -10.04
CA LYS A 264 42.67 16.96 -10.10
C LYS A 264 44.10 17.22 -9.63
N GLY A 265 44.59 16.37 -8.73
CA GLY A 265 45.90 16.51 -8.10
C GLY A 265 45.93 17.39 -6.85
N GLN A 266 44.80 18.00 -6.48
CA GLN A 266 44.65 18.66 -5.17
C GLN A 266 43.92 17.74 -4.19
N SER A 267 44.06 18.04 -2.90
CA SER A 267 43.38 17.31 -1.84
C SER A 267 42.00 17.90 -1.56
N LEU A 268 41.00 17.02 -1.43
CA LEU A 268 39.70 17.34 -0.84
C LEU A 268 39.81 17.11 0.67
N ASN A 269 39.38 18.06 1.50
CA ASN A 269 39.59 18.04 2.95
C ASN A 269 38.27 18.15 3.71
N TRP A 270 38.26 17.72 4.98
CA TRP A 270 37.17 17.87 5.92
C TRP A 270 37.67 18.04 7.36
N ASN A 271 36.78 18.45 8.28
CA ASN A 271 37.16 19.05 9.57
C ASN A 271 37.51 18.06 10.71
N ARG A 272 37.23 16.76 10.57
CA ARG A 272 37.44 15.75 11.62
C ARG A 272 37.90 14.44 11.00
N GLU A 273 38.70 13.67 11.70
CA GLU A 273 39.06 12.34 11.22
C GLU A 273 37.79 11.48 11.00
N ALA A 274 37.74 10.80 9.86
CA ALA A 274 36.64 9.93 9.49
C ALA A 274 37.16 8.75 8.68
N GLU A 275 36.49 7.61 8.83
CA GLU A 275 36.59 6.55 7.84
C GLU A 275 35.84 7.00 6.58
N TRP A 276 36.46 6.80 5.42
CA TRP A 276 35.92 7.26 4.16
C TRP A 276 35.95 6.18 3.08
N PHE A 277 34.93 6.22 2.22
CA PHE A 277 34.77 5.34 1.09
C PHE A 277 34.35 6.16 -0.12
N LEU A 278 35.04 5.97 -1.23
CA LEU A 278 34.80 6.70 -2.46
C LEU A 278 34.18 5.74 -3.48
N TYR A 279 33.07 6.15 -4.08
CA TYR A 279 32.34 5.40 -5.08
C TYR A 279 32.23 6.19 -6.39
N SER A 280 32.19 5.47 -7.51
CA SER A 280 31.71 6.03 -8.77
C SER A 280 30.18 6.16 -8.77
N LEU A 281 29.61 6.84 -9.77
CA LEU A 281 28.16 7.09 -9.86
C LEU A 281 27.32 5.83 -10.04
N ASP A 282 27.89 4.76 -10.60
CA ASP A 282 27.28 3.43 -10.71
C ASP A 282 27.42 2.61 -9.42
N GLY A 283 27.94 3.19 -8.34
CA GLY A 283 28.00 2.57 -7.01
C GLY A 283 29.21 1.65 -6.78
N LYS A 284 30.14 1.56 -7.72
CA LYS A 284 31.36 0.76 -7.54
C LYS A 284 32.32 1.45 -6.56
N LEU A 285 32.80 0.71 -5.56
CA LEU A 285 33.83 1.17 -4.63
C LEU A 285 35.15 1.38 -5.40
N MET A 286 35.66 2.60 -5.34
CA MET A 286 36.88 3.04 -6.03
C MET A 286 38.06 3.16 -5.09
N ASP A 287 37.84 3.66 -3.87
CA ASP A 287 38.91 3.88 -2.90
C ASP A 287 38.35 3.95 -1.46
N THR A 288 39.21 3.79 -0.46
CA THR A 288 38.84 3.90 0.96
C THR A 288 40.04 4.31 1.82
N GLY A 289 39.79 4.90 2.98
CA GLY A 289 40.83 5.22 3.94
C GLY A 289 40.29 5.81 5.24
N TYR A 290 41.20 6.34 6.05
CA TYR A 290 40.88 7.03 7.29
C TYR A 290 41.70 8.32 7.39
N GLY A 291 41.09 9.42 7.83
CA GLY A 291 41.78 10.69 8.04
C GLY A 291 40.89 11.90 7.78
N THR A 292 41.52 13.02 7.37
CA THR A 292 40.85 14.31 7.14
C THR A 292 40.92 14.79 5.68
N LYS A 293 41.46 13.97 4.77
CA LYS A 293 41.62 14.34 3.36
C LYS A 293 41.62 13.14 2.41
N LEU A 294 41.31 13.43 1.15
CA LEU A 294 41.38 12.54 -0.01
C LEU A 294 42.27 13.18 -1.08
N GLU A 295 43.29 12.45 -1.55
CA GLU A 295 44.18 12.90 -2.63
C GLU A 295 43.62 12.52 -4.00
N THR A 296 43.41 13.49 -4.88
CA THR A 296 42.74 13.23 -6.19
C THR A 296 43.71 12.97 -7.35
N GLN A 297 45.01 12.82 -7.09
CA GLN A 297 46.04 12.73 -8.13
C GLN A 297 45.84 11.57 -9.11
N HIS A 298 45.30 10.44 -8.64
CA HIS A 298 45.05 9.25 -9.44
C HIS A 298 43.64 9.19 -10.05
N MET A 299 42.80 10.19 -9.77
CA MET A 299 41.41 10.18 -10.17
C MET A 299 41.20 10.80 -11.57
N SER A 300 40.15 10.34 -12.25
CA SER A 300 39.66 11.01 -13.46
C SER A 300 38.79 12.21 -13.08
N THR A 301 38.64 13.16 -14.01
CA THR A 301 37.66 14.22 -13.84
C THR A 301 36.25 13.63 -13.92
N GLY A 302 35.33 14.12 -13.10
CA GLY A 302 33.99 13.55 -12.99
C GLY A 302 33.33 13.78 -11.64
N ILE A 303 32.17 13.15 -11.49
CA ILE A 303 31.37 13.18 -10.26
C ILE A 303 31.53 11.83 -9.54
N TYR A 304 31.71 11.89 -8.23
CA TYR A 304 31.88 10.75 -7.34
C TYR A 304 30.98 10.90 -6.11
N LEU A 305 30.77 9.80 -5.40
CA LEU A 305 30.12 9.79 -4.08
C LEU A 305 31.16 9.45 -3.02
N LEU A 306 31.40 10.37 -2.09
CA LEU A 306 32.27 10.16 -0.93
C LEU A 306 31.41 9.90 0.30
N ARG A 307 31.51 8.71 0.87
CA ARG A 307 30.96 8.41 2.18
C ARG A 307 31.97 8.79 3.24
N LEU A 308 31.58 9.65 4.18
CA LEU A 308 32.31 9.95 5.42
C LEU A 308 31.50 9.38 6.58
N ASN A 309 32.03 8.37 7.29
CA ASN A 309 31.31 7.60 8.31
C ASN A 309 29.95 7.10 7.79
N ASN A 310 28.83 7.64 8.27
CA ASN A 310 27.46 7.27 7.86
C ASN A 310 26.78 8.31 6.95
N SER A 311 27.55 9.23 6.34
CA SER A 311 27.02 10.29 5.47
C SER A 311 27.65 10.28 4.08
N PHE A 312 26.87 10.57 3.03
CA PHE A 312 27.36 10.68 1.65
C PHE A 312 27.47 12.14 1.21
N GLN A 313 28.51 12.45 0.44
CA GLN A 313 28.79 13.75 -0.18
C GLN A 313 29.02 13.57 -1.68
N LYS A 314 28.41 14.43 -2.50
CA LYS A 314 28.79 14.54 -3.92
C LYS A 314 30.16 15.20 -4.02
N VAL A 315 31.11 14.57 -4.69
CA VAL A 315 32.43 15.15 -5.00
C VAL A 315 32.53 15.41 -6.49
N GLU A 316 32.96 16.61 -6.87
CA GLU A 316 33.23 16.98 -8.26
C GLU A 316 34.73 17.23 -8.44
N ILE A 317 35.37 16.49 -9.35
CA ILE A 317 36.79 16.62 -9.70
C ILE A 317 36.92 17.22 -11.09
N ARG A 318 37.64 18.35 -11.19
CA ARG A 318 37.86 19.10 -12.43
C ARG A 318 39.31 19.10 -12.88
#